data_AF-A0A2U9AZB8-F1
#
_entry.id   AF-A0A2U9AZB8-F1
#
_cell.length_a   1.000
_cell.length_b   1.000
_cell.length_c   1.000
_cell.angle_alpha   90.00
_cell.angle_beta   90.00
_cell.angle_gamma   90.00
#
_symmetry.space_group_name_H-M   'P 1'
#
loop_
_entity.id
_entity.type
_entity.pdbx_description
1 polymer ?
#
loop_
_entity_poly.entity_id
_entity_poly.type
_entity_poly.pdbx_seq_one_letter_code
_entity_poly.pdbx_strand_id
1 'polypeptide(L)'
;MEIVTHLINDTIEFYKWTLTIADKRVQKWPLMDNPLPTLAISTSYLLFLWLGPKYMKNREPFQLRKTLVVYNFSMVFLNFFIFKELFMAARAASYSYICQSVDYSDDPNEVRVAGALWWYFISKGIEYLDTVFFILRKKFNQVTFLHVYHHCTMFTLWWIGIKWVAGGQSFFGAHMNAMIHVLMYLYYGLASCGPKIQKYLWWKKYLTIIQMVQFHVTIGHTALSLYVNSFIH
;
A
#
# COMPACT_ATOMS: atom_id res chain seq x y z
N MET A 1 -25.28 4.21 -29.51
CA MET A 1 -25.26 2.98 -28.68
C MET A 1 -24.18 2.01 -29.15
N GLU A 2 -24.04 1.74 -30.46
CA GLU A 2 -23.04 0.81 -31.00
C GLU A 2 -21.58 1.12 -30.61
N ILE A 3 -21.16 2.38 -30.64
CA ILE A 3 -19.81 2.79 -30.22
C ILE A 3 -19.55 2.43 -28.75
N VAL A 4 -20.55 2.61 -27.89
CA VAL A 4 -20.45 2.30 -26.46
C VAL A 4 -20.40 0.79 -26.25
N THR A 5 -21.23 0.03 -26.97
CA THR A 5 -21.23 -1.43 -26.92
C THR A 5 -19.92 -2.02 -27.45
N HIS A 6 -19.35 -1.44 -28.51
CA HIS A 6 -18.06 -1.84 -29.06
C HIS A 6 -16.92 -1.57 -28.07
N LEU A 7 -16.86 -0.36 -27.49
CA LEU A 7 -15.87 -0.04 -26.45
C LEU A 7 -15.97 -0.96 -25.24
N ILE A 8 -17.19 -1.30 -24.82
CA ILE A 8 -17.44 -2.21 -23.70
C ILE A 8 -16.93 -3.61 -24.05
N ASN A 9 -17.24 -4.13 -25.25
CA ASN A 9 -16.78 -5.44 -25.68
C ASN A 9 -15.25 -5.49 -25.80
N ASP A 10 -14.62 -4.48 -26.40
CA ASP A 10 -13.15 -4.38 -26.49
C ASP A 10 -12.51 -4.37 -25.10
N THR A 11 -13.10 -3.63 -24.15
CA THR A 11 -12.60 -3.57 -22.77
C THR A 11 -12.76 -4.92 -22.07
N ILE A 12 -13.87 -5.62 -22.30
CA ILE A 12 -14.12 -6.95 -21.74
C ILE A 12 -13.17 -7.98 -22.35
N GLU A 13 -12.90 -7.94 -23.65
CA GLU A 13 -11.95 -8.82 -24.31
C GLU A 13 -10.52 -8.56 -23.84
N PHE A 14 -10.12 -7.30 -23.74
CA PHE A 14 -8.84 -6.92 -23.16
C PHE A 14 -8.73 -7.43 -21.71
N TYR A 15 -9.76 -7.25 -20.90
CA TYR A 15 -9.77 -7.76 -19.53
C TYR A 15 -9.66 -9.29 -19.47
N LYS A 16 -10.42 -10.02 -20.31
CA LYS A 16 -10.31 -11.48 -20.41
C LYS A 16 -8.91 -11.92 -20.84
N TRP A 17 -8.29 -11.23 -21.79
CA TRP A 17 -6.91 -11.48 -22.18
C TRP A 17 -5.95 -11.23 -21.01
N THR A 18 -6.09 -10.13 -20.26
CA THR A 18 -5.26 -9.88 -19.07
C THR A 18 -5.42 -10.94 -17.99
N LEU A 19 -6.61 -11.56 -17.85
CA LEU A 19 -6.81 -12.68 -16.93
C LEU A 19 -6.06 -13.94 -17.34
N THR A 20 -5.77 -14.15 -18.63
CA THR A 20 -4.98 -15.31 -19.09
C THR A 20 -3.51 -15.23 -18.67
N ILE A 21 -2.99 -14.01 -18.51
CA ILE A 21 -1.61 -13.73 -18.08
C ILE A 21 -1.50 -13.42 -16.58
N ALA A 22 -2.61 -13.50 -15.84
CA ALA A 22 -2.61 -13.24 -14.41
C ALA A 22 -1.91 -14.36 -13.63
N ASP A 23 -1.30 -14.01 -12.51
CA ASP A 23 -0.62 -14.97 -11.64
C ASP A 23 -1.65 -15.91 -10.98
N LYS A 24 -1.55 -17.20 -11.29
CA LYS A 24 -2.47 -18.23 -10.81
C LYS A 24 -2.36 -18.46 -9.30
N ARG A 25 -1.22 -18.15 -8.68
CA ARG A 25 -0.94 -18.40 -7.26
C ARG A 25 -1.81 -17.56 -6.34
N VAL A 26 -2.06 -16.31 -6.75
CA VAL A 26 -2.83 -15.34 -5.96
C VAL A 26 -4.32 -15.35 -6.30
N GLN A 27 -4.75 -16.13 -7.30
CA GLN A 27 -6.11 -16.05 -7.84
C GLN A 27 -7.18 -16.23 -6.77
N LYS A 28 -7.00 -17.21 -5.86
CA LYS A 28 -7.96 -17.54 -4.80
C LYS A 28 -7.84 -16.66 -3.55
N TRP A 29 -6.92 -15.68 -3.55
CA TRP A 29 -6.71 -14.85 -2.38
C TRP A 29 -7.76 -13.75 -2.28
N PRO A 30 -8.11 -13.32 -1.05
CA PRO A 30 -9.15 -12.31 -0.88
C PRO A 30 -8.82 -11.03 -1.65
N LEU A 31 -9.85 -10.44 -2.28
CA LEU A 31 -9.79 -9.26 -3.16
C LEU A 31 -9.01 -9.45 -4.47
N MET A 32 -8.48 -10.65 -4.77
CA MET A 32 -7.74 -10.91 -6.01
C MET A 32 -8.61 -11.51 -7.12
N ASP A 33 -9.80 -12.03 -6.82
CA ASP A 33 -10.69 -12.63 -7.82
C ASP A 33 -11.09 -11.63 -8.93
N ASN A 34 -11.58 -10.46 -8.51
CA ASN A 34 -12.12 -9.42 -9.40
C ASN A 34 -11.58 -8.03 -9.03
N PRO A 35 -11.51 -7.08 -9.97
CA PRO A 35 -11.17 -5.68 -9.70
C PRO A 35 -12.28 -4.94 -8.96
N LEU A 36 -13.53 -5.42 -9.06
CA LEU A 36 -14.71 -4.73 -8.55
C LEU A 36 -14.66 -4.43 -7.05
N PRO A 37 -14.25 -5.35 -6.15
CA PRO A 37 -14.11 -5.05 -4.73
C PRO A 37 -13.10 -3.95 -4.44
N THR A 38 -11.93 -3.98 -5.09
CA THR A 38 -10.89 -2.94 -4.95
C THR A 38 -11.40 -1.59 -5.43
N LEU A 39 -12.05 -1.55 -6.59
CA LEU A 39 -12.67 -0.33 -7.11
C LEU A 39 -13.79 0.19 -6.20
N ALA A 40 -14.64 -0.70 -5.68
CA ALA A 40 -15.70 -0.34 -4.75
C ALA A 40 -15.13 0.27 -3.46
N ILE A 41 -14.05 -0.28 -2.91
CA ILE A 41 -13.35 0.28 -1.74
C ILE A 41 -12.80 1.67 -2.08
N SER A 42 -12.06 1.82 -3.18
CA SER A 42 -11.51 3.12 -3.62
C SER A 42 -12.60 4.17 -3.87
N THR A 43 -13.70 3.80 -4.53
CA THR A 43 -14.84 4.70 -4.75
C THR A 43 -15.52 5.06 -3.44
N SER A 44 -15.73 4.10 -2.53
CA SER A 44 -16.32 4.37 -1.21
C SER A 44 -15.44 5.34 -0.39
N TYR A 45 -14.13 5.21 -0.49
CA TYR A 45 -13.16 6.11 0.13
C TYR A 45 -13.27 7.54 -0.41
N LEU A 46 -13.34 7.70 -1.74
CA LEU A 46 -13.52 9.01 -2.38
C LEU A 46 -14.89 9.64 -2.03
N LEU A 47 -15.94 8.84 -1.99
CA LEU A 47 -17.27 9.28 -1.54
C LEU A 47 -17.22 9.74 -0.08
N PHE A 48 -16.54 9.01 0.80
CA PHE A 48 -16.35 9.40 2.19
C PHE A 48 -15.55 10.70 2.32
N LEU A 49 -14.52 10.89 1.49
CA LEU A 49 -13.76 12.15 1.44
C LEU A 49 -14.62 13.35 1.05
N TRP A 50 -15.60 13.16 0.17
CA TRP A 50 -16.50 14.23 -0.27
C TRP A 50 -17.65 14.48 0.71
N LEU A 51 -18.24 13.43 1.28
CA LEU A 51 -19.36 13.51 2.22
C LEU A 51 -18.92 13.83 3.66
N GLY A 52 -17.79 13.30 4.09
CA GLY A 52 -17.28 13.39 5.45
C GLY A 52 -17.13 14.82 5.98
N PRO A 53 -16.47 15.74 5.25
CA PRO A 53 -16.37 17.15 5.66
C PRO A 53 -17.74 17.84 5.77
N LYS A 54 -18.68 17.53 4.86
CA LYS A 54 -20.04 18.08 4.90
C LYS A 54 -20.80 17.60 6.13
N TYR A 55 -20.70 16.31 6.43
CA TYR A 55 -21.31 15.70 7.61
C TYR A 55 -20.72 16.24 8.93
N MET A 56 -19.40 16.46 8.97
CA MET A 56 -18.72 16.97 10.15
C MET A 56 -18.89 18.49 10.35
N LYS A 57 -19.37 19.26 9.36
CA LYS A 57 -19.47 20.73 9.45
C LYS A 57 -20.15 21.19 10.75
N ASN A 58 -21.30 20.58 11.07
CA ASN A 58 -22.15 20.96 12.22
C ASN A 58 -21.90 20.11 13.49
N ARG A 59 -20.86 19.28 13.53
CA ARG A 59 -20.56 18.39 14.67
C ARG A 59 -19.24 18.75 15.34
N GLU A 60 -19.09 18.42 16.61
CA GLU A 60 -17.81 18.53 17.29
C GLU A 60 -16.82 17.44 16.84
N PRO A 61 -15.50 17.68 16.92
CA PRO A 61 -14.49 16.67 16.55
C PRO A 61 -14.54 15.48 17.52
N PHE A 62 -14.56 14.26 16.98
CA PHE A 62 -14.61 13.05 17.81
C PHE A 62 -13.29 12.84 18.58
N GLN A 63 -13.41 12.51 19.87
CA GLN A 63 -12.26 12.17 20.72
C GLN A 63 -11.86 10.69 20.58
N LEU A 64 -11.26 10.34 19.45
CA LEU A 64 -10.90 8.95 19.11
C LEU A 64 -9.51 8.52 19.63
N ARG A 65 -9.06 9.05 20.77
CA ARG A 65 -7.66 8.87 21.22
C ARG A 65 -7.31 7.40 21.46
N LYS A 66 -8.15 6.64 22.17
CA LYS A 66 -7.92 5.20 22.42
C LYS A 66 -7.92 4.40 21.10
N THR A 67 -8.88 4.66 20.23
CA THR A 67 -8.99 4.02 18.92
C THR A 67 -7.75 4.27 18.07
N LEU A 68 -7.25 5.52 18.03
CA LEU A 68 -6.03 5.87 17.33
C LEU A 68 -4.79 5.17 17.90
N VAL A 69 -4.69 5.07 19.22
CA VAL A 69 -3.57 4.34 19.84
C VAL A 69 -3.60 2.88 19.40
N VAL A 70 -4.73 2.20 19.53
CA VAL A 70 -4.89 0.79 19.12
C VAL A 70 -4.58 0.64 17.64
N TYR A 71 -5.19 1.46 16.78
CA TYR A 71 -4.99 1.41 15.35
C TYR A 71 -3.53 1.61 14.94
N ASN A 72 -2.86 2.65 15.45
CA ASN A 72 -1.45 2.92 15.11
C ASN A 72 -0.55 1.78 15.57
N PHE A 73 -0.75 1.21 16.76
CA PHE A 73 0.02 0.05 17.21
C PHE A 73 -0.28 -1.21 16.39
N SER A 74 -1.53 -1.47 16.03
CA SER A 74 -1.89 -2.55 15.10
C SER A 74 -1.18 -2.39 13.76
N MET A 75 -1.09 -1.17 13.23
CA MET A 75 -0.35 -0.88 12.00
C MET A 75 1.16 -1.07 12.14
N VAL A 76 1.74 -0.77 13.31
CA VAL A 76 3.15 -1.11 13.61
C VAL A 76 3.37 -2.62 13.52
N PHE A 77 2.52 -3.42 14.18
CA PHE A 77 2.65 -4.87 14.17
C PHE A 77 2.45 -5.45 12.76
N LEU A 78 1.46 -4.96 12.01
CA LEU A 78 1.20 -5.39 10.64
C LEU A 78 2.39 -5.10 9.72
N ASN A 79 2.92 -3.87 9.73
CA ASN A 79 4.06 -3.50 8.90
C ASN A 79 5.35 -4.22 9.33
N PHE A 80 5.54 -4.47 10.63
CA PHE A 80 6.67 -5.25 11.12
C PHE A 80 6.59 -6.71 10.67
N PHE A 81 5.38 -7.31 10.70
CA PHE A 81 5.14 -8.64 10.17
C PHE A 81 5.46 -8.72 8.68
N ILE A 82 4.96 -7.78 7.87
CA ILE A 82 5.24 -7.70 6.43
C ILE A 82 6.74 -7.56 6.17
N PHE A 83 7.42 -6.66 6.90
CA PHE A 83 8.86 -6.46 6.78
C PHE A 83 9.63 -7.75 7.07
N LYS A 84 9.30 -8.42 8.18
CA LYS A 84 9.93 -9.68 8.60
C LYS A 84 9.69 -10.79 7.59
N GLU A 85 8.45 -10.96 7.12
CA GLU A 85 8.11 -11.99 6.14
C GLU A 85 8.81 -11.73 4.80
N LEU A 86 8.82 -10.50 4.29
CA LEU A 86 9.58 -10.16 3.08
C LEU A 86 11.07 -10.43 3.24
N PHE A 87 11.67 -10.10 4.39
CA PHE A 87 13.08 -10.37 4.65
C PHE A 87 13.40 -11.87 4.65
N MET A 88 12.62 -12.66 5.38
CA MET A 88 12.83 -14.10 5.49
C MET A 88 12.56 -14.81 4.17
N ALA A 89 11.49 -14.43 3.47
CA ALA A 89 11.12 -15.03 2.18
C ALA A 89 12.15 -14.69 1.10
N ALA A 90 12.58 -13.43 0.99
CA ALA A 90 13.62 -13.03 0.03
C ALA A 90 14.97 -13.72 0.32
N ARG A 91 15.34 -13.90 1.59
CA ARG A 91 16.55 -14.64 1.99
C ARG A 91 16.44 -16.13 1.66
N ALA A 92 15.29 -16.75 1.90
CA ALA A 92 15.06 -18.16 1.60
C ALA A 92 15.06 -18.42 0.09
N ALA A 93 14.49 -17.51 -0.70
CA ALA A 93 14.49 -17.56 -2.17
C ALA A 93 15.82 -17.08 -2.79
N SER A 94 16.81 -16.68 -1.99
CA SER A 94 18.12 -16.18 -2.46
C SER A 94 18.02 -15.03 -3.48
N TYR A 95 17.10 -14.10 -3.23
CA TYR A 95 16.85 -12.96 -4.10
C TYR A 95 18.06 -12.04 -4.24
N SER A 96 18.35 -11.64 -5.47
CA SER A 96 19.30 -10.59 -5.75
C SER A 96 18.68 -9.21 -5.48
N TYR A 97 19.39 -8.38 -4.72
CA TYR A 97 19.00 -6.99 -4.46
C TYR A 97 19.23 -6.07 -5.67
N ILE A 98 19.82 -6.55 -6.78
CA ILE A 98 20.12 -5.73 -7.96
C ILE A 98 19.08 -5.94 -9.06
N CYS A 99 18.83 -7.20 -9.43
CA CYS A 99 17.83 -7.57 -10.43
C CYS A 99 17.30 -8.97 -10.11
N GLN A 100 15.99 -9.12 -10.00
CA GLN A 100 15.29 -10.33 -9.62
C GLN A 100 14.05 -10.44 -10.50
N SER A 101 14.07 -11.38 -11.43
CA SER A 101 12.89 -11.74 -12.20
C SER A 101 11.80 -12.30 -11.29
N VAL A 102 10.55 -12.16 -11.72
CA VAL A 102 9.44 -12.85 -11.07
C VAL A 102 9.54 -14.32 -11.45
N ASP A 103 9.68 -15.18 -10.45
CA ASP A 103 9.41 -16.60 -10.65
C ASP A 103 7.92 -16.85 -10.41
N TYR A 104 7.26 -17.48 -11.38
CA TYR A 104 5.85 -17.86 -11.34
C TYR A 104 5.65 -19.30 -10.88
N SER A 105 6.71 -19.98 -10.45
CA SER A 105 6.66 -21.31 -9.89
C SER A 105 5.83 -21.36 -8.59
N ASP A 106 5.26 -22.54 -8.31
CA ASP A 106 4.58 -22.86 -7.05
C ASP A 106 5.59 -23.18 -5.92
N ASP A 107 6.84 -22.70 -6.01
CA ASP A 107 7.82 -22.88 -4.95
C ASP A 107 7.31 -22.25 -3.64
N PRO A 108 7.38 -22.96 -2.51
CA PRO A 108 6.90 -22.45 -1.22
C PRO A 108 7.49 -21.09 -0.82
N ASN A 109 8.72 -20.79 -1.23
CA ASN A 109 9.38 -19.52 -0.94
C ASN A 109 8.84 -18.38 -1.81
N GLU A 110 8.60 -18.62 -3.11
CA GLU A 110 8.01 -17.65 -4.02
C GLU A 110 6.56 -17.32 -3.64
N VAL A 111 5.77 -18.35 -3.28
CA VAL A 111 4.40 -18.17 -2.77
C VAL A 111 4.41 -17.38 -1.47
N ARG A 112 5.44 -17.55 -0.63
CA ARG A 112 5.60 -16.76 0.60
C ARG A 112 5.94 -15.30 0.33
N VAL A 113 6.77 -15.00 -0.68
CA VAL A 113 7.03 -13.62 -1.14
C VAL A 113 5.73 -13.00 -1.64
N ALA A 114 5.01 -13.69 -2.52
CA ALA A 114 3.70 -13.24 -3.02
C ALA A 114 2.73 -12.96 -1.87
N GLY A 115 2.69 -13.84 -0.86
CA GLY A 115 1.83 -13.69 0.32
C GLY A 115 2.17 -12.46 1.15
N ALA A 116 3.46 -12.17 1.34
CA ALA A 116 3.91 -10.98 2.04
C ALA A 116 3.58 -9.69 1.25
N LEU A 117 3.68 -9.72 -0.07
CA LEU A 117 3.23 -8.63 -0.95
C LEU A 117 1.71 -8.44 -0.88
N TRP A 118 0.94 -9.53 -0.80
CA TRP A 118 -0.51 -9.46 -0.61
C TRP A 118 -0.87 -8.81 0.73
N TRP A 119 -0.20 -9.19 1.82
CA TRP A 119 -0.38 -8.51 3.11
C TRP A 119 -0.02 -7.03 3.05
N TYR A 120 1.00 -6.67 2.26
CA TYR A 120 1.33 -5.27 1.99
C TYR A 120 0.22 -4.53 1.24
N PHE A 121 -0.44 -5.15 0.26
CA PHE A 121 -1.63 -4.54 -0.37
C PHE A 121 -2.80 -4.35 0.59
N ILE A 122 -3.07 -5.35 1.43
CA ILE A 122 -4.11 -5.24 2.46
C ILE A 122 -3.79 -4.10 3.43
N SER A 123 -2.52 -3.92 3.80
CA SER A 123 -2.12 -2.81 4.66
C SER A 123 -2.50 -1.46 4.02
N LYS A 124 -2.28 -1.27 2.71
CA LYS A 124 -2.69 -0.03 1.99
C LYS A 124 -4.19 0.23 2.01
N GLY A 125 -5.01 -0.82 1.99
CA GLY A 125 -6.45 -0.69 2.20
C GLY A 125 -6.80 -0.21 3.61
N ILE A 126 -6.10 -0.74 4.63
CA ILE A 126 -6.28 -0.33 6.03
C ILE A 126 -5.83 1.12 6.25
N GLU A 127 -4.78 1.58 5.55
CA GLU A 127 -4.29 2.97 5.61
C GLU A 127 -5.35 4.00 5.20
N TYR A 128 -6.41 3.61 4.47
CA TYR A 128 -7.54 4.53 4.18
C TYR A 128 -8.23 5.04 5.45
N LEU A 129 -8.15 4.28 6.54
CA LEU A 129 -8.68 4.69 7.83
C LEU A 129 -7.94 5.91 8.40
N ASP A 130 -6.68 6.18 8.00
CA ASP A 130 -5.96 7.39 8.41
C ASP A 130 -6.74 8.65 8.02
N THR A 131 -7.18 8.69 6.76
CA THR A 131 -7.96 9.81 6.24
C THR A 131 -9.33 9.90 6.89
N VAL A 132 -9.95 8.74 7.17
CA VAL A 132 -11.22 8.68 7.93
C VAL A 132 -11.05 9.32 9.31
N PHE A 133 -9.98 8.98 10.04
CA PHE A 133 -9.68 9.57 11.33
C PHE A 133 -9.37 11.07 11.25
N PHE A 134 -8.69 11.54 10.20
CA PHE A 134 -8.44 12.96 10.00
C PHE A 134 -9.74 13.76 9.80
N ILE A 135 -10.67 13.24 9.00
CA ILE A 135 -11.99 13.85 8.78
C ILE A 135 -12.80 13.89 10.09
N LEU A 136 -12.90 12.75 10.79
CA LEU A 136 -13.69 12.66 12.04
C LEU A 136 -13.12 13.56 13.16
N ARG A 137 -11.83 13.88 13.12
CA ARG A 137 -11.17 14.80 14.06
C ARG A 137 -11.15 16.26 13.58
N LYS A 138 -11.79 16.57 12.45
CA LYS A 138 -11.74 17.89 11.79
C LYS A 138 -10.31 18.38 11.51
N LYS A 139 -9.39 17.46 11.21
CA LYS A 139 -7.99 17.77 10.85
C LYS A 139 -7.82 17.84 9.33
N PHE A 140 -8.66 18.65 8.67
CA PHE A 140 -8.67 18.76 7.20
C PHE A 140 -7.34 19.23 6.60
N ASN A 141 -6.54 19.99 7.36
CA ASN A 141 -5.20 20.40 6.94
C ASN A 141 -4.24 19.22 6.68
N GLN A 142 -4.54 18.02 7.22
CA GLN A 142 -3.75 16.81 6.98
C GLN A 142 -4.21 16.06 5.72
N VAL A 143 -5.43 16.31 5.24
CA VAL A 143 -6.00 15.70 4.04
C VAL A 143 -5.65 16.57 2.83
N THR A 144 -4.40 16.51 2.40
CA THR A 144 -3.93 17.23 1.21
C THR A 144 -4.24 16.46 -0.06
N PHE A 145 -4.19 17.13 -1.22
CA PHE A 145 -4.29 16.48 -2.53
C PHE A 145 -3.26 15.34 -2.67
N LEU A 146 -2.01 15.59 -2.26
CA LEU A 146 -0.95 14.60 -2.31
C LEU A 146 -1.27 13.35 -1.47
N HIS A 147 -1.79 13.54 -0.25
CA HIS A 147 -2.21 12.45 0.63
C HIS A 147 -3.27 11.58 -0.04
N VAL A 148 -4.35 12.20 -0.54
CA VAL A 148 -5.46 11.48 -1.18
C VAL A 148 -5.02 10.78 -2.46
N TYR A 149 -4.26 11.47 -3.31
CA TYR A 149 -3.73 10.92 -4.56
C TYR A 149 -2.82 9.71 -4.27
N HIS A 150 -1.91 9.83 -3.30
CA HIS A 150 -1.01 8.75 -2.91
C HIS A 150 -1.79 7.53 -2.41
N HIS A 151 -2.71 7.69 -1.45
CA HIS A 151 -3.48 6.54 -0.94
C HIS A 151 -4.35 5.88 -2.02
N CYS A 152 -5.04 6.67 -2.86
CA CYS A 152 -5.89 6.13 -3.92
C CYS A 152 -5.09 5.35 -4.97
N THR A 153 -3.96 5.92 -5.42
CA THR A 153 -3.12 5.31 -6.46
C THR A 153 -2.37 4.10 -5.94
N MET A 154 -1.77 4.16 -4.74
CA MET A 154 -1.00 3.05 -4.19
C MET A 154 -1.83 1.79 -4.02
N PHE A 155 -3.05 1.88 -3.47
CA PHE A 155 -3.92 0.70 -3.31
C PHE A 155 -4.28 0.06 -4.66
N THR A 156 -4.60 0.88 -5.67
CA THR A 156 -5.00 0.40 -7.00
C THR A 156 -3.81 -0.19 -7.77
N LEU A 157 -2.65 0.49 -7.74
CA LEU A 157 -1.44 0.03 -8.41
C LEU A 157 -0.91 -1.27 -7.80
N TRP A 158 -0.98 -1.42 -6.47
CA TRP A 158 -0.55 -2.65 -5.81
C TRP A 158 -1.49 -3.84 -6.07
N TRP A 159 -2.79 -3.59 -6.24
CA TRP A 159 -3.72 -4.62 -6.70
C TRP A 159 -3.31 -5.18 -8.07
N ILE A 160 -3.00 -4.28 -9.02
CA ILE A 160 -2.49 -4.66 -10.34
C ILE A 160 -1.15 -5.39 -10.18
N GLY A 161 -0.22 -4.83 -9.40
CA GLY A 161 1.08 -5.44 -9.15
C GLY A 161 0.98 -6.88 -8.66
N ILE A 162 0.13 -7.17 -7.67
CA ILE A 162 -0.02 -8.54 -7.15
C ILE A 162 -0.75 -9.45 -8.13
N LYS A 163 -1.75 -8.94 -8.86
CA LYS A 163 -2.52 -9.77 -9.78
C LYS A 163 -1.68 -10.31 -10.95
N TRP A 164 -0.67 -9.56 -11.39
CA TRP A 164 0.16 -9.92 -12.56
C TRP A 164 1.62 -10.20 -12.25
N VAL A 165 2.20 -9.57 -11.22
CA VAL A 165 3.64 -9.53 -10.96
C VAL A 165 3.86 -9.71 -9.44
N ALA A 166 3.37 -10.81 -8.89
CA ALA A 166 3.36 -11.09 -7.44
C ALA A 166 4.75 -11.49 -6.88
N GLY A 167 5.80 -10.74 -7.20
CA GLY A 167 7.16 -11.07 -6.78
C GLY A 167 8.22 -10.23 -7.49
N GLY A 168 9.45 -10.75 -7.53
CA GLY A 168 10.57 -10.07 -8.19
C GLY A 168 10.87 -8.71 -7.57
N GLN A 169 11.39 -7.77 -8.36
CA GLN A 169 11.93 -6.47 -7.90
C GLN A 169 10.97 -5.61 -7.06
N SER A 170 9.66 -5.79 -7.20
CA SER A 170 8.65 -5.11 -6.39
C SER A 170 8.79 -5.38 -4.88
N PHE A 171 9.45 -6.49 -4.49
CA PHE A 171 9.75 -6.81 -3.09
C PHE A 171 10.53 -5.70 -2.39
N PHE A 172 11.51 -5.09 -3.07
CA PHE A 172 12.43 -4.14 -2.46
C PHE A 172 11.69 -2.87 -2.01
N GLY A 173 10.83 -2.34 -2.89
CA GLY A 173 9.99 -1.18 -2.59
C GLY A 173 9.02 -1.45 -1.44
N ALA A 174 8.34 -2.60 -1.44
CA ALA A 174 7.45 -3.00 -0.34
C ALA A 174 8.21 -3.16 0.97
N HIS A 175 9.40 -3.76 0.93
CA HIS A 175 10.23 -4.01 2.10
C HIS A 175 10.71 -2.71 2.75
N MET A 176 11.25 -1.78 1.96
CA MET A 176 11.64 -0.46 2.46
C MET A 176 10.43 0.32 2.98
N ASN A 177 9.31 0.31 2.27
CA ASN A 177 8.12 1.04 2.69
C ASN A 177 7.56 0.49 4.02
N ALA A 178 7.48 -0.83 4.18
CA ALA A 178 7.04 -1.46 5.42
C ALA A 178 7.93 -1.04 6.61
N MET A 179 9.26 -1.00 6.44
CA MET A 179 10.19 -0.52 7.47
C MET A 179 9.90 0.93 7.88
N ILE A 180 9.71 1.83 6.91
CA ILE A 180 9.41 3.24 7.19
C ILE A 180 8.02 3.40 7.83
N HIS A 181 7.04 2.59 7.40
CA HIS A 181 5.70 2.61 7.98
C HIS A 181 5.71 2.11 9.43
N VAL A 182 6.55 1.15 9.82
CA VAL A 182 6.77 0.80 11.25
C VAL A 182 7.18 2.03 12.06
N LEU A 183 8.17 2.80 11.59
CA LEU A 183 8.65 3.99 12.30
C LEU A 183 7.60 5.12 12.32
N MET A 184 6.91 5.33 11.20
CA MET A 184 5.86 6.36 11.07
C MET A 184 4.67 6.07 11.99
N TYR A 185 4.12 4.85 11.96
CA TYR A 185 2.99 4.48 12.82
C TYR A 185 3.38 4.39 14.29
N LEU A 186 4.63 4.02 14.60
CA LEU A 186 5.14 4.09 15.97
C LEU A 186 5.14 5.54 16.47
N TYR A 187 5.62 6.48 15.66
CA TYR A 187 5.56 7.91 15.98
C TYR A 187 4.12 8.40 16.20
N TYR A 188 3.18 8.03 15.33
CA TYR A 188 1.77 8.41 15.47
C TYR A 188 1.08 7.76 16.68
N GLY A 189 1.42 6.52 16.99
CA GLY A 189 0.97 5.82 18.20
C GLY A 189 1.45 6.54 19.46
N LEU A 190 2.75 6.83 19.55
CA LEU A 190 3.35 7.59 20.66
C LEU A 190 2.77 9.00 20.77
N ALA A 191 2.54 9.68 19.64
CA ALA A 191 1.92 11.00 19.62
C ALA A 191 0.47 10.97 20.13
N SER A 192 -0.24 9.85 19.91
CA SER A 192 -1.62 9.64 20.39
C SER A 192 -1.68 9.30 21.89
N CYS A 193 -0.60 8.78 22.47
CA CYS A 193 -0.49 8.49 23.91
C CYS A 193 -0.48 9.75 24.79
N GLY A 194 -0.36 10.96 24.22
CA GLY A 194 -0.74 12.22 24.86
C GLY A 194 0.33 13.31 24.93
N PRO A 195 -0.01 14.48 25.50
CA PRO A 195 0.88 15.65 25.53
C PRO A 195 2.19 15.41 26.30
N LYS A 196 2.18 14.52 27.29
CA LYS A 196 3.38 14.14 28.05
C LYS A 196 4.43 13.47 27.16
N ILE A 197 4.01 12.61 26.24
CA ILE A 197 4.91 11.89 25.32
C ILE A 197 5.28 12.75 24.12
N GLN A 198 4.36 13.60 23.63
CA GLN A 198 4.61 14.50 22.50
C GLN A 198 5.83 15.41 22.70
N LYS A 199 6.15 15.80 23.94
CA LYS A 199 7.36 16.59 24.26
C LYS A 199 8.66 15.88 23.86
N TYR A 200 8.70 14.55 23.92
CA TYR A 200 9.88 13.75 23.58
C TYR A 200 9.96 13.42 22.07
N LEU A 201 8.94 13.79 21.28
CA LEU A 201 8.84 13.48 19.84
C LEU A 201 9.52 14.54 18.96
N TRP A 202 10.72 14.98 19.35
CA TRP A 202 11.51 15.98 18.61
C TRP A 202 11.98 15.50 17.23
N TRP A 203 12.03 14.18 17.03
CA TRP A 203 12.59 13.54 15.85
C TRP A 203 11.62 13.47 14.64
N LYS A 204 10.48 14.18 14.69
CA LYS A 204 9.52 14.26 13.58
C LYS A 204 10.15 14.62 12.24
N LYS A 205 11.10 15.57 12.24
CA LYS A 205 11.79 16.03 11.02
C LYS A 205 12.60 14.91 10.37
N TYR A 206 13.25 14.06 11.18
CA TYR A 206 14.04 12.94 10.68
C TYR A 206 13.17 11.87 10.03
N LEU A 207 11.95 11.64 10.53
CA LEU A 207 10.99 10.74 9.87
C LEU A 207 10.67 11.22 8.44
N THR A 208 10.40 12.51 8.27
CA THR A 208 10.15 13.07 6.94
C THR A 208 11.37 12.96 6.04
N ILE A 209 12.58 13.19 6.55
CA ILE A 209 13.82 13.03 5.78
C ILE A 209 13.97 11.57 5.32
N ILE A 210 13.79 10.61 6.22
CA ILE A 210 13.91 9.18 5.91
C ILE A 210 12.85 8.74 4.89
N GLN A 211 11.61 9.25 4.99
CA GLN A 211 10.56 9.03 3.99
C GLN A 211 10.99 9.55 2.60
N MET A 212 11.52 10.76 2.52
CA MET A 212 12.02 11.31 1.26
C MET A 212 13.17 10.48 0.69
N VAL A 213 14.13 10.07 1.54
CA VAL A 213 15.23 9.19 1.13
C VAL A 213 14.70 7.86 0.61
N GLN A 214 13.71 7.26 1.26
CA GLN A 214 13.08 6.01 0.81
C GLN A 214 12.52 6.14 -0.62
N PHE A 215 11.85 7.24 -0.95
CA PHE A 215 11.38 7.46 -2.32
C PHE A 215 12.53 7.54 -3.33
N HIS A 216 13.59 8.29 -3.03
CA HIS A 216 14.74 8.42 -3.94
C HIS A 216 15.46 7.08 -4.15
N VAL A 217 15.66 6.32 -3.08
CA VAL A 217 16.30 4.99 -3.15
C VAL A 217 15.43 4.01 -3.94
N THR A 218 14.11 4.00 -3.70
CA THR A 218 13.19 3.10 -4.42
C THR A 218 13.13 3.42 -5.92
N ILE A 219 13.10 4.72 -6.28
CA ILE A 219 13.12 5.17 -7.67
C ILE A 219 14.45 4.81 -8.34
N GLY A 220 15.58 5.11 -7.68
CA GLY A 220 16.91 4.81 -8.21
C GLY A 220 17.14 3.32 -8.40
N HIS A 221 16.68 2.50 -7.45
CA HIS A 221 16.71 1.05 -7.55
C HIS A 221 15.87 0.52 -8.71
N THR A 222 14.65 1.02 -8.88
CA THR A 222 13.77 0.67 -10.01
C THR A 222 14.41 1.07 -11.35
N ALA A 223 15.00 2.26 -11.43
CA ALA A 223 15.67 2.74 -12.64
C ALA A 223 16.91 1.89 -12.99
N LEU A 224 17.72 1.52 -11.99
CA LEU A 224 18.85 0.61 -12.17
C LEU A 224 18.39 -0.75 -12.68
N SER A 225 17.33 -1.30 -12.08
CA SER A 225 16.78 -2.59 -12.47
C SER A 225 16.29 -2.59 -13.93
N LEU A 226 15.60 -1.52 -14.35
CA LEU A 226 15.17 -1.34 -15.74
C LEU A 226 16.36 -1.20 -16.70
N TYR A 227 17.38 -0.44 -16.31
CA TYR A 227 18.60 -0.29 -17.10
C TYR A 227 19.31 -1.63 -17.29
N VAL A 228 19.54 -2.37 -16.20
CA VAL A 228 20.18 -3.69 -16.23
C VAL A 228 19.38 -4.67 -17.09
N ASN A 229 18.05 -4.71 -16.95
CA ASN A 229 17.19 -5.59 -17.75
C ASN A 229 17.20 -5.23 -19.24
N SER A 230 17.37 -3.95 -19.59
CA SER A 230 17.38 -3.49 -20.99
C SER A 230 18.74 -3.68 -21.69
N PHE A 231 19.83 -3.87 -20.93
CA PHE A 231 21.19 -3.97 -21.46
C PHE A 231 21.84 -5.35 -21.31
N ILE A 232 21.30 -6.23 -20.46
CA ILE A 232 21.85 -7.57 -20.19
C ILE A 232 21.04 -8.70 -20.87
N HIS A 233 19.91 -8.36 -21.52
CA HIS A 233 19.19 -9.24 -22.44
C HIS A 233 19.42 -8.81 -23.90
#